data_AF-A0A6I4Z148-F1
#
_entry.id   AF-A0A6I4Z148-F1
#
_cell.length_a   1.000
_cell.length_b   1.000
_cell.length_c   1.000
_cell.angle_alpha   90.00
_cell.angle_beta   90.00
_cell.angle_gamma   90.00
#
_symmetry.space_group_name_H-M   'P 1'
#
loop_
_entity.id
_entity.type
_entity.pdbx_description
1 polymer ?
#
loop_
_entity_poly.entity_id
_entity_poly.type
_entity_poly.pdbx_seq_one_letter_code
_entity_poly.pdbx_strand_id
1 'polypeptide(L)'
;MSIQELDPRTGQPLPGNYQAFQISHYRLDAKTYNLPQNIIAFCAKSSPVKNITTRYLRTKKEQTQPQDGFYHIILIESPYLDAHVNVQRDDFINIPEDIPNEDMFMTGNISYNGIYDNVDDIIYKKISSADWNRDDVLKEINQSYSISKQMIDDVKIHIRTGDTAGTLATRVLKKYQEQNIKNTEEILSLKEEIKKLSPNDANFREKLEHLSWKQTSSLKTLDIVSLTQLVVWRSTIIDVLRQVCNRELNLQNNGTRRNDEAFIHNILFPMRTDSLKEKNHDIWILGEEYLYFDYISSDLPLSKIKWKGRDNLFNSNLDNDSRLILKNRAEANKYKRPDIAIFSDEGSVIIIELKAPGVSLDDHQQELYFYALALASHSQGKLKKFYAYLIGDTINPDSIDGSVFTPFPTGNGFFRSAALKDSRTQANLGSLYQEILLYDDVIDKAEKRIKIYRDKLGLSTSIDKGVV
;
A
#
# COMPACT_ATOMS: atom_id res chain seq x y z
N MET A 1 -6.04 -17.26 37.58
CA MET A 1 -5.88 -17.47 36.12
C MET A 1 -4.85 -18.56 35.90
N SER A 2 -4.85 -19.22 34.75
CA SER A 2 -3.95 -20.34 34.45
C SER A 2 -3.22 -20.07 33.15
N ILE A 3 -1.89 -20.11 33.16
CA ILE A 3 -1.04 -19.87 32.00
C ILE A 3 -0.53 -21.21 31.49
N GLN A 4 -0.70 -21.46 30.20
CA GLN A 4 -0.23 -22.69 29.58
C GLN A 4 1.28 -22.67 29.40
N GLU A 5 1.94 -23.77 29.76
CA GLU A 5 3.36 -23.94 29.50
C GLU A 5 3.62 -24.16 28.00
N LEU A 6 4.74 -23.64 27.50
CA LEU A 6 5.19 -23.87 26.14
C LEU A 6 6.46 -24.73 26.16
N ASP A 7 6.63 -25.57 25.14
CA ASP A 7 7.84 -26.35 24.93
C ASP A 7 8.97 -25.42 24.47
N PRO A 8 10.07 -25.29 25.24
CA PRO A 8 11.17 -24.40 24.90
C PRO A 8 11.90 -24.77 23.60
N ARG A 9 11.72 -25.99 23.07
CA ARG A 9 12.34 -26.42 21.80
C ARG A 9 11.51 -26.05 20.58
N THR A 10 10.19 -26.10 20.72
CA THR A 10 9.25 -25.99 19.59
C THR A 10 8.38 -24.74 19.66
N GLY A 11 8.34 -24.06 20.81
CA GLY A 11 7.44 -22.94 21.10
C GLY A 11 5.96 -23.36 21.14
N GLN A 12 5.66 -24.66 21.07
CA GLN A 12 4.30 -25.17 21.02
C GLN A 12 3.72 -25.34 22.42
N PRO A 13 2.40 -25.17 22.60
CA PRO A 13 1.77 -25.38 23.89
C PRO A 13 1.91 -26.83 24.37
N LEU A 14 2.35 -27.01 25.62
CA LEU A 14 2.37 -28.31 26.28
C LEU A 14 0.93 -28.65 26.72
N PRO A 15 0.29 -29.70 26.16
CA PRO A 15 -1.11 -30.02 26.48
C PRO A 15 -1.24 -30.43 27.94
N GLY A 16 -2.15 -29.78 28.69
CA GLY A 16 -2.46 -30.13 30.08
C GLY A 16 -1.52 -29.53 31.15
N ASN A 17 -0.43 -28.88 30.76
CA ASN A 17 0.49 -28.22 31.69
C ASN A 17 0.12 -26.73 31.84
N TYR A 18 -0.33 -26.36 33.04
CA TYR A 18 -0.71 -24.99 33.36
C TYR A 18 -0.15 -24.58 34.72
N GLN A 19 0.30 -23.34 34.81
CA GLN A 19 0.69 -22.72 36.06
C GLN A 19 -0.37 -21.71 36.51
N ALA A 20 -0.73 -21.78 37.80
CA ALA A 20 -1.72 -20.90 38.38
C ALA A 20 -1.10 -19.57 38.81
N PHE A 21 -1.75 -18.47 38.46
CA PHE A 21 -1.39 -17.12 38.87
C PHE A 21 -2.58 -16.43 39.54
N GLN A 22 -2.30 -15.70 40.60
CA GLN A 22 -3.25 -14.92 41.37
C GLN A 22 -2.88 -13.44 41.29
N ILE A 23 -3.90 -12.59 41.13
CA ILE A 23 -3.74 -11.14 41.13
C ILE A 23 -4.54 -10.59 42.31
N SER A 24 -3.84 -9.96 43.23
CA SER A 24 -4.42 -9.25 44.37
C SER A 24 -4.38 -7.74 44.08
N HIS A 25 -5.50 -7.04 44.30
CA HIS A 25 -5.61 -5.61 44.05
C HIS A 25 -6.14 -4.90 45.28
N TYR A 26 -5.32 -4.02 45.82
CA TYR A 26 -5.67 -3.12 46.92
C TYR A 26 -5.87 -1.73 46.36
N ARG A 27 -7.06 -1.18 46.63
CA ARG A 27 -7.46 0.17 46.25
C ARG A 27 -7.56 0.99 47.54
N LEU A 28 -6.62 1.90 47.74
CA LEU A 28 -6.46 2.66 48.98
C LEU A 28 -6.88 4.11 48.75
N ASP A 29 -7.86 4.59 49.52
CA ASP A 29 -8.36 5.97 49.38
C ASP A 29 -7.25 6.96 49.73
N ALA A 30 -6.93 7.87 48.81
CA ALA A 30 -5.91 8.89 48.98
C ALA A 30 -6.21 9.88 50.12
N LYS A 31 -7.48 9.98 50.56
CA LYS A 31 -7.87 10.75 51.75
C LYS A 31 -7.44 10.09 53.05
N THR A 32 -7.31 8.75 53.05
CA THR A 32 -7.00 7.95 54.23
C THR A 32 -5.53 7.51 54.26
N TYR A 33 -4.97 7.21 53.09
CA TYR A 33 -3.62 6.67 52.94
C TYR A 33 -2.77 7.59 52.07
N ASN A 34 -1.57 7.92 52.56
CA ASN A 34 -0.60 8.71 51.82
C ASN A 34 0.56 7.81 51.36
N LEU A 35 0.44 7.23 50.17
CA LEU A 35 1.47 6.38 49.59
C LEU A 35 2.40 7.20 48.67
N PRO A 36 3.70 6.86 48.61
CA PRO A 36 4.64 7.56 47.73
C PRO A 36 4.39 7.27 46.24
N GLN A 37 3.79 6.12 45.92
CA GLN A 37 3.48 5.71 44.55
C GLN A 37 2.48 4.56 44.51
N ASN A 38 1.81 4.41 43.36
CA ASN A 38 1.16 3.19 42.93
C ASN A 38 2.21 2.09 42.71
N ILE A 39 1.87 0.84 43.02
CA ILE A 39 2.80 -0.29 42.91
C ILE A 39 2.13 -1.43 42.15
N ILE A 40 2.80 -1.91 41.11
CA ILE A 40 2.44 -3.15 40.42
C ILE A 40 3.70 -4.01 40.41
N ALA A 41 3.63 -5.21 40.99
CA ALA A 41 4.81 -6.04 41.20
C ALA A 41 4.51 -7.54 41.08
N PHE A 42 5.50 -8.28 40.59
CA PHE A 42 5.57 -9.72 40.78
C PHE A 42 6.09 -10.01 42.18
N CYS A 43 5.44 -10.97 42.82
CA CYS A 43 5.72 -11.37 44.19
C CYS A 43 6.23 -12.81 44.25
N ALA A 44 7.10 -13.06 45.21
CA ALA A 44 7.48 -14.40 45.62
C ALA A 44 7.34 -14.50 47.14
N LYS A 45 6.68 -15.55 47.62
CA LYS A 45 6.43 -15.83 49.05
C LYS A 45 5.87 -14.59 49.74
N SER A 46 4.84 -14.00 49.13
CA SER A 46 4.11 -12.81 49.60
C SER A 46 4.97 -11.55 49.81
N SER A 47 6.11 -11.44 49.14
CA SER A 47 6.94 -10.23 49.11
C SER A 47 7.13 -9.75 47.67
N PRO A 48 7.01 -8.43 47.39
CA PRO A 48 7.38 -7.87 46.09
C PRO A 48 8.84 -8.18 45.75
N VAL A 49 9.09 -8.70 44.55
CA VAL A 49 10.41 -9.03 44.03
C VAL A 49 10.75 -8.11 42.86
N LYS A 50 9.88 -8.09 41.84
CA LYS A 50 10.11 -7.33 40.60
C LYS A 50 9.05 -6.26 40.42
N ASN A 51 9.46 -4.99 40.43
CA ASN A 51 8.57 -3.86 40.19
C ASN A 51 8.34 -3.68 38.68
N ILE A 52 7.08 -3.74 38.25
CA ILE A 52 6.63 -3.60 36.86
C ILE A 52 5.68 -2.42 36.68
N THR A 53 5.63 -1.50 37.65
CA THR A 53 4.73 -0.33 37.65
C THR A 53 4.91 0.51 36.38
N THR A 54 6.15 0.70 35.93
CA THR A 54 6.49 1.49 34.73
C THR A 54 5.93 0.90 33.43
N ARG A 55 5.60 -0.40 33.40
CA ARG A 55 4.93 -1.04 32.27
C ARG A 55 3.49 -0.54 32.10
N TYR A 56 2.80 -0.28 33.21
CA TYR A 56 1.38 0.05 33.23
C TYR A 56 1.10 1.54 33.45
N LEU A 57 1.94 2.22 34.23
CA LEU A 57 1.85 3.65 34.54
C LEU A 57 3.13 4.32 34.00
N ARG A 58 3.03 4.96 32.83
CA ARG A 58 4.22 5.36 32.04
C ARG A 58 4.82 6.68 32.51
N THR A 59 4.00 7.57 33.06
CA THR A 59 4.46 8.89 33.52
C THR A 59 4.79 8.87 35.01
N LYS A 60 5.77 9.68 35.43
CA LYS A 60 6.05 9.90 36.87
C LYS A 60 4.81 10.35 37.63
N LYS A 61 3.94 11.13 36.97
CA LYS A 61 2.68 11.60 37.55
C LYS A 61 1.75 10.43 37.84
N GLU A 62 1.52 9.55 36.86
CA GLU A 62 0.68 8.35 37.05
C GLU A 62 1.22 7.42 38.14
N GLN A 63 2.55 7.28 38.21
CA GLN A 63 3.20 6.44 39.22
C GLN A 63 3.04 7.02 40.63
N THR A 64 3.21 8.34 40.80
CA THR A 64 3.30 8.97 42.14
C THR A 64 1.97 9.56 42.65
N GLN A 65 1.01 9.81 41.77
CA GLN A 65 -0.29 10.40 42.13
C GLN A 65 -1.41 9.35 42.14
N PRO A 66 -2.43 9.53 42.99
CA PRO A 66 -3.61 8.65 43.00
C PRO A 66 -4.37 8.74 41.67
N GLN A 67 -4.85 7.59 41.20
CA GLN A 67 -5.72 7.47 40.04
C GLN A 67 -7.17 7.46 40.52
N ASP A 68 -8.01 8.37 40.00
CA ASP A 68 -9.40 8.54 40.42
C ASP A 68 -9.60 8.64 41.96
N GLY A 69 -8.64 9.25 42.65
CA GLY A 69 -8.66 9.43 44.11
C GLY A 69 -8.16 8.24 44.92
N PHE A 70 -7.60 7.21 44.28
CA PHE A 70 -7.06 6.03 44.97
C PHE A 70 -5.61 5.74 44.60
N TYR A 71 -4.85 5.22 45.55
CA TYR A 71 -3.60 4.53 45.28
C TYR A 71 -3.87 3.04 45.02
N HIS A 72 -3.22 2.49 44.00
CA HIS A 72 -3.37 1.13 43.54
C HIS A 72 -2.12 0.32 43.88
N ILE A 73 -2.30 -0.78 44.62
CA ILE A 73 -1.28 -1.81 44.81
C ILE A 73 -1.80 -3.09 44.17
N ILE A 74 -1.09 -3.58 43.16
CA ILE A 74 -1.41 -4.81 42.44
C ILE A 74 -0.25 -5.79 42.58
N LEU A 75 -0.53 -6.95 43.16
CA LEU A 75 0.46 -7.99 43.43
C LEU A 75 0.11 -9.22 42.61
N ILE A 76 1.09 -9.73 41.88
CA ILE A 76 0.96 -10.92 41.05
C ILE A 76 1.74 -12.04 41.71
N GLU A 77 1.05 -13.10 42.12
CA GLU A 77 1.60 -14.22 42.89
C GLU A 77 1.39 -15.54 42.16
N SER A 78 2.35 -16.45 42.28
CA SER A 78 2.24 -17.81 41.75
C SER A 78 3.24 -18.74 42.44
N PRO A 79 2.89 -20.01 42.69
CA PRO A 79 3.86 -21.03 43.10
C PRO A 79 5.03 -21.15 42.12
N TYR A 80 4.80 -20.86 40.84
CA TYR A 80 5.85 -20.82 39.82
C TYR A 80 6.87 -19.72 40.11
N LEU A 81 6.41 -18.50 40.42
CA LEU A 81 7.27 -17.38 40.80
C LEU A 81 8.05 -17.70 42.10
N ASP A 82 7.41 -18.35 43.07
CA ASP A 82 8.05 -18.74 44.33
C ASP A 82 9.24 -19.68 44.16
N ALA A 83 9.17 -20.57 43.16
CA ALA A 83 10.22 -21.53 42.84
C ALA A 83 11.38 -20.90 42.04
N HIS A 84 11.14 -19.77 41.38
CA HIS A 84 12.08 -19.14 40.45
C HIS A 84 12.71 -17.85 40.98
N VAL A 85 12.37 -17.41 42.20
CA VAL A 85 12.98 -16.21 42.79
C VAL A 85 14.48 -16.42 43.06
N ASN A 86 15.31 -15.42 42.73
CA ASN A 86 16.73 -15.48 43.04
C ASN A 86 17.02 -15.25 44.54
N VAL A 87 18.27 -15.49 44.96
CA VAL A 87 18.68 -15.33 46.37
C VAL A 87 18.57 -13.88 46.85
N GLN A 88 18.83 -12.91 45.96
CA GLN A 88 18.79 -11.48 46.25
C GLN A 88 17.35 -10.93 46.36
N ARG A 89 16.35 -11.68 45.89
CA ARG A 89 14.93 -11.33 45.81
C ARG A 89 14.65 -10.02 45.05
N ASP A 90 15.43 -9.75 44.02
CA ASP A 90 15.26 -8.61 43.11
C ASP A 90 14.88 -9.01 41.67
N ASP A 91 14.98 -10.31 41.33
CA ASP A 91 14.49 -10.85 40.06
C ASP A 91 14.18 -12.36 40.14
N PHE A 92 13.65 -12.91 39.05
CA PHE A 92 13.38 -14.33 38.85
C PHE A 92 14.38 -14.94 37.86
N ILE A 93 14.85 -16.14 38.18
CA ILE A 93 15.78 -16.95 37.38
C ILE A 93 14.96 -17.87 36.47
N ASN A 94 15.47 -18.16 35.27
CA ASN A 94 14.87 -19.10 34.29
C ASN A 94 13.46 -18.71 33.80
N ILE A 95 13.10 -17.43 33.90
CA ILE A 95 11.92 -16.86 33.23
C ILE A 95 12.43 -15.90 32.15
N PRO A 96 12.48 -16.31 30.86
CA PRO A 96 12.96 -15.46 29.79
C PRO A 96 11.89 -14.42 29.39
N GLU A 97 12.28 -13.39 28.64
CA GLU A 97 11.34 -12.39 28.11
C GLU A 97 10.36 -13.01 27.10
N ASP A 98 10.90 -13.85 26.19
CA ASP A 98 10.20 -14.71 25.24
C ASP A 98 10.81 -16.10 25.27
N ILE A 99 10.03 -17.14 24.94
CA ILE A 99 10.58 -18.49 24.78
C ILE A 99 11.26 -18.56 23.41
N PRO A 100 12.60 -18.68 23.35
CA PRO A 100 13.32 -18.69 22.07
C PRO A 100 12.98 -19.98 21.32
N ASN A 101 12.55 -19.87 20.06
CA ASN A 101 12.62 -21.02 19.17
C ASN A 101 14.12 -21.25 18.88
N GLU A 102 14.63 -22.44 19.21
CA GLU A 102 15.99 -22.96 18.90
C GLU A 102 17.09 -22.86 19.98
N ASP A 103 16.81 -22.43 21.22
CA ASP A 103 17.84 -22.45 22.27
C ASP A 103 17.76 -23.72 23.15
N MET A 104 18.67 -24.67 22.89
CA MET A 104 18.72 -25.98 23.56
C MET A 104 19.06 -25.89 25.07
N PHE A 105 19.49 -24.72 25.53
CA PHE A 105 19.96 -24.49 26.91
C PHE A 105 18.97 -23.74 27.81
N MET A 106 17.85 -23.26 27.27
CA MET A 106 16.80 -22.60 28.04
C MET A 106 15.79 -23.62 28.60
N THR A 107 15.55 -23.56 29.92
CA THR A 107 14.67 -24.49 30.65
C THR A 107 13.33 -23.87 31.08
N GLY A 108 13.06 -22.61 30.67
CA GLY A 108 11.86 -21.89 31.05
C GLY A 108 10.66 -22.28 30.20
N ASN A 109 9.65 -22.90 30.80
CA ASN A 109 8.40 -23.27 30.13
C ASN A 109 7.37 -22.11 30.11
N ILE A 110 7.66 -21.00 30.79
CA ILE A 110 6.83 -19.79 30.84
C ILE A 110 7.75 -18.58 30.67
N SER A 111 7.36 -17.65 29.79
CA SER A 111 8.02 -16.35 29.63
C SER A 111 7.27 -15.21 30.32
N TYR A 112 7.97 -14.10 30.53
CA TYR A 112 7.34 -12.86 30.98
C TYR A 112 6.23 -12.42 30.03
N ASN A 113 6.44 -12.46 28.70
CA ASN A 113 5.38 -12.12 27.75
C ASN A 113 4.16 -13.04 27.86
N GLY A 114 4.34 -14.35 28.06
CA GLY A 114 3.23 -15.26 28.30
C GLY A 114 2.46 -14.95 29.59
N ILE A 115 3.14 -14.46 30.63
CA ILE A 115 2.49 -13.98 31.85
C ILE A 115 1.72 -12.69 31.57
N TYR A 116 2.36 -11.72 30.92
CA TYR A 116 1.76 -10.44 30.56
C TYR A 116 0.50 -10.60 29.71
N ASP A 117 0.50 -11.48 28.72
CA ASP A 117 -0.66 -11.78 27.87
C ASP A 117 -1.92 -12.19 28.67
N ASN A 118 -1.73 -12.74 29.87
CA ASN A 118 -2.82 -13.17 30.74
C ASN A 118 -3.15 -12.18 31.87
N VAL A 119 -2.19 -11.39 32.34
CA VAL A 119 -2.42 -10.41 33.42
C VAL A 119 -2.81 -9.02 32.91
N ASP A 120 -2.37 -8.63 31.71
CA ASP A 120 -2.39 -7.24 31.25
C ASP A 120 -3.83 -6.68 31.24
N ASP A 121 -4.77 -7.35 30.59
CA ASP A 121 -6.19 -6.93 30.55
C ASP A 121 -6.83 -6.80 31.94
N ILE A 122 -6.47 -7.67 32.88
CA ILE A 122 -7.00 -7.66 34.24
C ILE A 122 -6.45 -6.47 35.01
N ILE A 123 -5.14 -6.21 34.88
CA ILE A 123 -4.47 -5.09 35.53
C ILE A 123 -5.00 -3.77 34.95
N TYR A 124 -5.14 -3.67 33.63
CA TYR A 124 -5.67 -2.47 32.98
C TYR A 124 -7.11 -2.17 33.39
N LYS A 125 -8.01 -3.16 33.45
CA LYS A 125 -9.38 -2.97 33.99
C LYS A 125 -9.40 -2.46 35.44
N LYS A 126 -8.33 -2.69 36.20
CA LYS A 126 -8.21 -2.30 37.62
C LYS A 126 -7.57 -0.93 37.83
N ILE A 127 -6.87 -0.38 36.83
CA ILE A 127 -6.14 0.90 36.92
C ILE A 127 -6.63 1.97 35.94
N SER A 128 -7.33 1.61 34.86
CA SER A 128 -7.70 2.55 33.80
C SER A 128 -8.80 3.52 34.25
N SER A 129 -8.48 4.81 34.20
CA SER A 129 -9.43 5.89 33.92
C SER A 129 -9.79 5.87 32.42
N ALA A 130 -10.90 6.51 32.04
CA ALA A 130 -11.76 6.15 30.90
C ALA A 130 -11.27 6.40 29.45
N ASP A 131 -10.03 6.84 29.19
CA ASP A 131 -9.70 7.48 27.89
C ASP A 131 -9.02 6.59 26.82
N TRP A 132 -8.50 5.40 27.16
CA TRP A 132 -7.84 4.53 26.17
C TRP A 132 -8.76 3.41 25.68
N ASN A 133 -9.00 3.36 24.37
CA ASN A 133 -9.81 2.33 23.71
C ASN A 133 -9.01 1.65 22.58
N ARG A 134 -8.88 0.33 22.69
CA ARG A 134 -8.18 -0.51 21.71
C ARG A 134 -8.79 -0.41 20.31
N ASP A 135 -10.12 -0.36 20.21
CA ASP A 135 -10.81 -0.35 18.92
C ASP A 135 -10.61 0.98 18.19
N ASP A 136 -10.49 2.08 18.94
CA ASP A 136 -10.19 3.40 18.38
C ASP A 136 -8.74 3.44 17.84
N VAL A 137 -7.78 2.86 18.56
CA VAL A 137 -6.39 2.72 18.08
C VAL A 137 -6.31 1.84 16.84
N LEU A 138 -7.08 0.74 16.79
CA LEU A 138 -7.16 -0.15 15.62
C LEU A 138 -7.81 0.53 14.40
N LYS A 139 -8.79 1.39 14.64
CA LYS A 139 -9.42 2.18 13.58
C LYS A 139 -8.48 3.27 13.07
N GLU A 140 -7.82 3.98 13.98
CA GLU A 140 -6.87 5.05 13.64
C GLU A 140 -5.62 4.50 12.94
N ILE A 141 -5.06 3.37 13.38
CA ILE A 141 -3.90 2.78 12.70
C ILE A 141 -4.23 2.33 11.27
N ASN A 142 -5.44 1.82 11.07
CA ASN A 142 -5.91 1.44 9.74
C ASN A 142 -6.11 2.68 8.86
N GLN A 143 -6.73 3.74 9.38
CA GLN A 143 -7.01 4.97 8.62
C GLN A 143 -5.76 5.80 8.32
N SER A 144 -4.91 6.01 9.33
CA SER A 144 -3.76 6.92 9.24
C SER A 144 -2.50 6.26 8.68
N TYR A 145 -2.36 4.94 8.85
CA TYR A 145 -1.15 4.21 8.44
C TYR A 145 -1.43 3.06 7.47
N SER A 146 -2.69 2.81 7.11
CA SER A 146 -3.10 1.73 6.20
C SER A 146 -2.61 0.34 6.61
N ILE A 147 -2.56 0.08 7.92
CA ILE A 147 -2.20 -1.22 8.48
C ILE A 147 -3.50 -1.96 8.86
N SER A 148 -3.72 -3.14 8.29
CA SER A 148 -4.91 -3.95 8.62
C SER A 148 -4.72 -4.74 9.92
N LYS A 149 -5.83 -5.15 10.53
CA LYS A 149 -5.80 -6.04 11.70
C LYS A 149 -5.06 -7.35 11.40
N GLN A 150 -5.27 -7.89 10.21
CA GLN A 150 -4.58 -9.09 9.75
C GLN A 150 -3.06 -8.88 9.71
N MET A 151 -2.59 -7.70 9.29
CA MET A 151 -1.16 -7.41 9.32
C MET A 151 -0.58 -7.45 10.74
N ILE A 152 -1.31 -6.92 11.72
CA ILE A 152 -0.89 -6.94 13.14
C ILE A 152 -0.84 -8.38 13.66
N ASP A 153 -1.84 -9.19 13.31
CA ASP A 153 -1.96 -10.59 13.71
C ASP A 153 -0.86 -11.46 13.06
N ASP A 154 -0.52 -11.23 11.80
CA ASP A 154 0.51 -11.96 11.04
C ASP A 154 1.90 -11.83 11.67
N VAL A 155 2.28 -10.61 12.09
CA VAL A 155 3.55 -10.39 12.81
C VAL A 155 3.44 -10.66 14.31
N LYS A 156 2.28 -11.14 14.79
CA LYS A 156 2.04 -11.47 16.19
C LYS A 156 2.47 -10.33 17.12
N ILE A 157 2.03 -9.10 16.82
CA ILE A 157 2.31 -7.94 17.69
C ILE A 157 1.13 -7.68 18.60
N HIS A 158 1.41 -7.69 19.90
CA HIS A 158 0.43 -7.32 20.91
C HIS A 158 0.25 -5.80 20.97
N ILE A 159 -1.02 -5.37 21.00
CA ILE A 159 -1.44 -3.97 21.15
C ILE A 159 -1.39 -3.63 22.63
N ARG A 160 -0.51 -2.72 23.02
CA ARG A 160 -0.32 -2.36 24.42
C ARG A 160 -1.27 -1.23 24.78
N THR A 161 -1.82 -1.25 25.98
CA THR A 161 -2.62 -0.14 26.52
C THR A 161 -1.75 1.12 26.60
N GLY A 162 -2.29 2.25 26.14
CA GLY A 162 -1.56 3.49 25.91
C GLY A 162 -0.76 3.55 24.60
N ASP A 163 -0.87 2.54 23.73
CA ASP A 163 -0.38 2.69 22.36
C ASP A 163 -1.20 3.75 21.64
N THR A 164 -0.49 4.62 20.95
CA THR A 164 -1.02 5.46 19.87
C THR A 164 -0.92 4.68 18.56
N ALA A 165 -1.74 5.06 17.57
CA ALA A 165 -1.68 4.49 16.23
C ALA A 165 -0.25 4.52 15.65
N GLY A 166 0.48 5.63 15.83
CA GLY A 166 1.86 5.76 15.36
C GLY A 166 2.86 4.84 16.06
N THR A 167 2.75 4.67 17.38
CA THR A 167 3.64 3.75 18.12
C THR A 167 3.39 2.29 17.77
N LEU A 168 2.14 1.90 17.56
CA LEU A 168 1.78 0.55 17.13
C LEU A 168 2.24 0.32 15.67
N ALA A 169 1.98 1.27 14.77
CA ALA A 169 2.43 1.21 13.38
C ALA A 169 3.94 1.01 13.26
N THR A 170 4.71 1.78 14.02
CA THR A 170 6.18 1.67 14.04
C THR A 170 6.65 0.25 14.41
N ARG A 171 6.06 -0.34 15.45
CA ARG A 171 6.39 -1.70 15.88
C ARG A 171 6.02 -2.74 14.82
N VAL A 172 4.82 -2.61 14.25
CA VAL A 172 4.31 -3.52 13.21
C VAL A 172 5.20 -3.48 11.98
N LEU A 173 5.49 -2.30 11.45
CA LEU A 173 6.33 -2.14 10.25
C LEU A 173 7.77 -2.63 10.48
N LYS A 174 8.36 -2.37 11.65
CA LYS A 174 9.71 -2.85 11.97
C LYS A 174 9.77 -4.38 11.99
N LYS A 175 8.82 -5.03 12.66
CA LYS A 175 8.77 -6.50 12.73
C LYS A 175 8.50 -7.13 11.36
N TYR A 176 7.70 -6.48 10.53
CA TYR A 176 7.53 -6.88 9.13
C TYR A 176 8.82 -6.80 8.33
N GLN A 177 9.60 -5.73 8.48
CA GLN A 177 10.90 -5.62 7.80
C GLN A 177 11.86 -6.73 8.23
N GLU A 178 11.93 -7.01 9.53
CA GLU A 178 12.74 -8.11 10.08
C GLU A 178 12.29 -9.47 9.50
N GLN A 179 10.97 -9.72 9.45
CA GLN A 179 10.41 -10.93 8.86
C GLN A 179 10.67 -11.03 7.35
N ASN A 180 10.61 -9.92 6.60
CA ASN A 180 10.90 -9.89 5.17
C ASN A 180 12.36 -10.23 4.87
N ILE A 181 13.30 -9.73 5.69
CA ILE A 181 14.71 -10.10 5.60
C ILE A 181 14.86 -11.60 5.81
N LYS A 182 14.28 -12.14 6.89
CA LYS A 182 14.31 -13.57 7.20
C LYS A 182 13.71 -14.43 6.08
N ASN A 183 12.54 -14.06 5.57
CA ASN A 183 11.89 -14.78 4.47
C ASN A 183 12.74 -14.74 3.18
N THR A 184 13.43 -13.63 2.91
CA THR A 184 14.32 -13.49 1.74
C THR A 184 15.53 -14.40 1.88
N GLU A 185 16.15 -14.46 3.07
CA GLU A 185 17.24 -15.38 3.38
C GLU A 185 16.78 -16.85 3.24
N GLU A 186 15.60 -17.19 3.75
CA GLU A 186 15.00 -18.51 3.57
C GLU A 186 14.75 -18.87 2.09
N ILE A 187 14.28 -17.92 1.27
CA ILE A 187 14.10 -18.15 -0.17
C ILE A 187 15.46 -18.40 -0.85
N LEU A 188 16.51 -17.68 -0.46
CA LEU A 188 17.85 -17.92 -0.97
C LEU A 188 18.38 -19.30 -0.57
N SER A 189 18.19 -19.70 0.69
CA SER A 189 18.59 -21.03 1.17
C SER A 189 17.82 -22.14 0.44
N LEU A 190 16.51 -21.97 0.25
CA LEU A 190 15.66 -22.87 -0.52
C LEU A 190 16.13 -23.02 -1.97
N LYS A 191 16.53 -21.93 -2.63
CA LYS A 191 17.09 -22.02 -3.99
C LYS A 191 18.37 -22.85 -4.03
N GLU A 192 19.25 -22.72 -3.05
CA GLU A 192 20.46 -23.54 -2.95
C GLU A 192 20.16 -25.01 -2.62
N GLU A 193 19.14 -25.29 -1.79
CA GLU A 193 18.66 -26.65 -1.51
C GLU A 193 18.05 -27.32 -2.75
N ILE A 194 17.24 -26.58 -3.52
CA ILE A 194 16.65 -27.06 -4.78
C ILE A 194 17.74 -27.43 -5.79
N LYS A 195 18.82 -26.64 -5.91
CA LYS A 195 19.96 -26.96 -6.77
C LYS A 195 20.66 -28.27 -6.40
N LYS A 196 20.57 -28.70 -5.14
CA LYS A 196 21.19 -29.92 -4.62
C LYS A 196 20.28 -31.14 -4.71
N LEU A 197 19.03 -30.99 -5.16
CA LEU A 197 18.12 -32.12 -5.32
C LEU A 197 18.59 -33.06 -6.43
N SER A 198 18.63 -34.35 -6.13
CA SER A 198 18.90 -35.41 -7.09
C SER A 198 17.59 -36.16 -7.41
N PRO A 199 17.15 -36.18 -8.69
CA PRO A 199 15.97 -36.94 -9.10
C PRO A 199 16.05 -38.46 -8.86
N ASN A 200 17.27 -38.97 -8.63
CA ASN A 200 17.52 -40.39 -8.37
C ASN A 200 17.43 -40.77 -6.88
N ASP A 201 17.23 -39.80 -5.97
CA ASP A 201 17.01 -40.08 -4.55
C ASP A 201 15.65 -40.77 -4.34
N ALA A 202 15.62 -41.83 -3.53
CA ALA A 202 14.37 -42.52 -3.17
C ALA A 202 13.32 -41.57 -2.54
N ASN A 203 13.79 -40.53 -1.83
CA ASN A 203 12.94 -39.53 -1.15
C ASN A 203 12.83 -38.21 -1.93
N PHE A 204 13.21 -38.18 -3.22
CA PHE A 204 13.20 -36.95 -4.03
C PHE A 204 11.85 -36.24 -4.01
N ARG A 205 10.74 -37.00 -4.19
CA ARG A 205 9.38 -36.43 -4.25
C ARG A 205 8.97 -35.77 -2.93
N GLU A 206 9.27 -36.40 -1.80
CA GLU A 206 8.96 -35.89 -0.47
C GLU A 206 9.78 -34.62 -0.15
N LYS A 207 11.08 -34.62 -0.50
CA LYS A 207 11.94 -33.43 -0.37
C LYS A 207 11.43 -32.28 -1.24
N LEU A 208 11.02 -32.56 -2.49
CA LEU A 208 10.50 -31.56 -3.41
C LEU A 208 9.17 -30.95 -2.91
N GLU A 209 8.26 -31.78 -2.40
CA GLU A 209 6.98 -31.34 -1.83
C GLU A 209 7.21 -30.43 -0.61
N HIS A 210 8.09 -30.83 0.31
CA HIS A 210 8.43 -30.04 1.48
C HIS A 210 9.05 -28.67 1.10
N LEU A 211 10.00 -28.66 0.16
CA LEU A 211 10.64 -27.43 -0.32
C LEU A 211 9.63 -26.52 -1.05
N SER A 212 8.72 -27.11 -1.84
CA SER A 212 7.66 -26.37 -2.54
C SER A 212 6.69 -25.73 -1.56
N TRP A 213 6.29 -26.44 -0.51
CA TRP A 213 5.44 -25.88 0.55
C TRP A 213 6.15 -24.73 1.27
N LYS A 214 7.41 -24.92 1.66
CA LYS A 214 8.20 -23.90 2.39
C LYS A 214 8.38 -22.65 1.54
N GLN A 215 8.69 -22.81 0.25
CA GLN A 215 8.78 -21.71 -0.70
C GLN A 215 7.46 -20.96 -0.85
N THR A 216 6.35 -21.69 -0.99
CA THR A 216 5.01 -21.08 -1.13
C THR A 216 4.62 -20.28 0.12
N SER A 217 4.93 -20.79 1.31
CA SER A 217 4.61 -20.12 2.57
C SER A 217 5.43 -18.85 2.78
N SER A 218 6.73 -18.86 2.49
CA SER A 218 7.56 -17.65 2.56
C SER A 218 7.16 -16.60 1.53
N LEU A 219 6.72 -17.02 0.33
CA LEU A 219 6.20 -16.12 -0.71
C LEU A 219 4.86 -15.48 -0.33
N LYS A 220 3.91 -16.24 0.24
CA LYS A 220 2.60 -15.71 0.66
C LYS A 220 2.71 -14.46 1.53
N THR A 221 3.64 -14.46 2.49
CA THR A 221 3.85 -13.31 3.40
C THR A 221 4.42 -12.10 2.67
N LEU A 222 5.37 -12.30 1.74
CA LEU A 222 5.93 -11.22 0.92
C LEU A 222 4.90 -10.65 -0.06
N ASP A 223 4.06 -11.51 -0.63
CA ASP A 223 3.02 -11.14 -1.59
C ASP A 223 1.95 -10.27 -0.93
N ILE A 224 1.46 -10.64 0.27
CA ILE A 224 0.46 -9.85 0.99
C ILE A 224 1.00 -8.44 1.31
N VAL A 225 2.25 -8.32 1.75
CA VAL A 225 2.86 -7.02 2.06
C VAL A 225 3.00 -6.17 0.80
N SER A 226 3.54 -6.75 -0.27
CA SER A 226 3.75 -6.04 -1.53
C SER A 226 2.42 -5.60 -2.15
N LEU A 227 1.40 -6.46 -2.11
CA LEU A 227 0.05 -6.13 -2.56
C LEU A 227 -0.60 -5.06 -1.67
N THR A 228 -0.42 -5.13 -0.36
CA THR A 228 -0.93 -4.09 0.55
C THR A 228 -0.31 -2.74 0.22
N GLN A 229 1.02 -2.67 0.09
CA GLN A 229 1.71 -1.43 -0.28
C GLN A 229 1.24 -0.89 -1.63
N LEU A 230 1.07 -1.76 -2.62
CA LEU A 230 0.55 -1.37 -3.94
C LEU A 230 -0.88 -0.81 -3.84
N VAL A 231 -1.77 -1.47 -3.11
CA VAL A 231 -3.15 -1.03 -2.92
C VAL A 231 -3.21 0.31 -2.19
N VAL A 232 -2.36 0.52 -1.17
CA VAL A 232 -2.25 1.78 -0.43
C VAL A 232 -1.71 2.90 -1.31
N TRP A 233 -0.64 2.63 -2.07
CA TRP A 233 -0.09 3.59 -3.04
C TRP A 233 -1.16 4.04 -4.03
N ARG A 234 -1.83 3.08 -4.67
CA ARG A 234 -2.85 3.35 -5.68
C ARG A 234 -4.07 4.08 -5.11
N SER A 235 -4.47 3.77 -3.88
CA SER A 235 -5.53 4.50 -3.19
C SER A 235 -5.13 5.94 -2.92
N THR A 236 -3.90 6.17 -2.44
CA THR A 236 -3.34 7.51 -2.23
C THR A 236 -3.30 8.32 -3.52
N ILE A 237 -2.88 7.71 -4.64
CA ILE A 237 -2.83 8.38 -5.93
C ILE A 237 -4.23 8.80 -6.41
N ILE A 238 -5.23 7.94 -6.24
CA ILE A 238 -6.64 8.27 -6.54
C ILE A 238 -7.11 9.44 -5.67
N ASP A 239 -6.79 9.42 -4.37
CA ASP A 239 -7.16 10.48 -3.44
C ASP A 239 -6.53 11.83 -3.81
N VAL A 240 -5.25 11.83 -4.20
CA VAL A 240 -4.55 13.02 -4.67
C VAL A 240 -5.17 13.53 -5.97
N LEU A 241 -5.46 12.63 -6.92
CA LEU A 241 -6.10 13.00 -8.19
C LEU A 241 -7.48 13.63 -7.96
N ARG A 242 -8.31 13.05 -7.09
CA ARG A 242 -9.64 13.58 -6.72
C ARG A 242 -9.52 14.99 -6.12
N GLN A 243 -8.60 15.18 -5.17
CA GLN A 243 -8.37 16.50 -4.57
C GLN A 243 -7.92 17.54 -5.60
N VAL A 244 -7.07 17.17 -6.57
CA VAL A 244 -6.60 18.09 -7.61
C VAL A 244 -7.73 18.49 -8.55
N CYS A 245 -8.56 17.53 -8.96
CA CYS A 245 -9.74 17.78 -9.81
C CYS A 245 -10.74 18.70 -9.09
N ASN A 246 -11.00 18.45 -7.79
CA ASN A 246 -11.90 19.26 -6.96
C ASN A 246 -11.30 20.60 -6.50
N ARG A 247 -10.01 20.84 -6.76
CA ARG A 247 -9.26 22.03 -6.31
C ARG A 247 -9.15 22.17 -4.79
N GLU A 248 -9.00 21.04 -4.11
CA GLU A 248 -8.92 20.96 -2.65
C GLU A 248 -7.49 21.10 -2.11
N LEU A 249 -6.46 21.09 -2.96
CA LEU A 249 -5.07 21.25 -2.50
C LEU A 249 -4.77 22.70 -2.09
N ASN A 250 -4.14 22.88 -0.93
CA ASN A 250 -3.71 24.19 -0.43
C ASN A 250 -2.88 25.00 -1.44
N LEU A 251 -2.10 24.33 -2.29
CA LEU A 251 -1.26 24.95 -3.33
C LEU A 251 -2.07 25.53 -4.50
N GLN A 252 -3.28 25.02 -4.77
CA GLN A 252 -4.17 25.51 -5.83
C GLN A 252 -4.86 26.83 -5.44
N ASN A 253 -4.92 27.15 -4.14
CA ASN A 253 -5.59 28.34 -3.60
C ASN A 253 -4.73 29.61 -3.58
N ASN A 254 -3.44 29.54 -3.96
CA ASN A 254 -2.49 30.65 -3.84
C ASN A 254 -2.39 31.60 -5.07
N GLY A 255 -3.35 31.54 -6.01
CA GLY A 255 -3.60 32.59 -7.01
C GLY A 255 -2.54 32.81 -8.11
N THR A 256 -1.39 32.11 -8.09
CA THR A 256 -0.36 32.22 -9.13
C THR A 256 -0.49 31.09 -10.16
N ARG A 257 -0.86 31.48 -11.39
CA ARG A 257 -0.83 30.70 -12.65
C ARG A 257 -1.46 29.29 -12.55
N ARG A 258 -2.65 29.10 -13.12
CA ARG A 258 -3.36 27.80 -13.20
C ARG A 258 -2.41 26.70 -13.72
N ASN A 259 -1.94 25.86 -12.81
CA ASN A 259 -1.09 24.70 -13.09
C ASN A 259 -1.88 23.38 -12.88
N ASP A 260 -3.20 23.45 -12.82
CA ASP A 260 -4.06 22.31 -12.46
C ASP A 260 -3.91 21.14 -13.43
N GLU A 261 -3.82 21.42 -14.74
CA GLU A 261 -3.52 20.41 -15.76
C GLU A 261 -2.14 19.79 -15.56
N ALA A 262 -1.14 20.60 -15.21
CA ALA A 262 0.21 20.11 -14.94
C ALA A 262 0.25 19.23 -13.68
N PHE A 263 -0.58 19.51 -12.67
CA PHE A 263 -0.70 18.63 -11.50
C PHE A 263 -1.29 17.27 -11.89
N ILE A 264 -2.40 17.25 -12.62
CA ILE A 264 -3.04 16.02 -13.10
C ILE A 264 -2.08 15.24 -14.00
N HIS A 265 -1.40 15.92 -14.92
CA HIS A 265 -0.42 15.32 -15.80
C HIS A 265 0.69 14.65 -14.98
N ASN A 266 1.32 15.37 -14.05
CA ASN A 266 2.42 14.82 -13.24
C ASN A 266 2.00 13.67 -12.32
N ILE A 267 0.72 13.54 -11.96
CA ILE A 267 0.20 12.37 -11.25
C ILE A 267 0.24 11.14 -12.17
N LEU A 268 -0.16 11.29 -13.43
CA LEU A 268 -0.14 10.18 -14.38
C LEU A 268 1.28 9.86 -14.87
N PHE A 269 2.02 10.88 -15.29
CA PHE A 269 3.41 10.79 -15.72
C PHE A 269 4.08 12.18 -15.79
N PRO A 270 5.35 12.36 -15.39
CA PRO A 270 5.96 13.69 -15.38
C PRO A 270 6.11 14.33 -16.77
N MET A 271 5.92 15.65 -16.85
CA MET A 271 6.03 16.40 -18.10
C MET A 271 7.46 16.48 -18.66
N ARG A 272 7.58 16.59 -19.99
CA ARG A 272 8.83 16.83 -20.74
C ARG A 272 9.87 15.74 -20.55
N THR A 273 9.41 14.51 -20.29
CA THR A 273 10.24 13.35 -20.07
C THR A 273 9.77 12.17 -20.92
N ASP A 274 10.52 11.08 -20.83
CA ASP A 274 10.16 9.80 -21.42
C ASP A 274 10.51 8.64 -20.49
N SER A 275 10.05 7.44 -20.85
CA SER A 275 10.23 6.25 -20.03
C SER A 275 11.68 5.76 -19.90
N LEU A 276 12.61 6.36 -20.66
CA LEU A 276 14.04 6.08 -20.53
C LEU A 276 14.64 6.82 -19.34
N LYS A 277 14.05 7.95 -18.95
CA LYS A 277 14.50 8.78 -17.82
C LYS A 277 13.64 8.56 -16.57
N GLU A 278 12.32 8.48 -16.74
CA GLU A 278 11.38 8.24 -15.66
C GLU A 278 10.71 6.89 -15.83
N LYS A 279 10.77 6.04 -14.82
CA LYS A 279 10.19 4.69 -14.90
C LYS A 279 8.84 4.60 -14.21
N ASN A 280 8.59 5.47 -13.24
CA ASN A 280 7.38 5.44 -12.45
C ASN A 280 6.27 6.20 -13.16
N HIS A 281 5.08 5.61 -13.21
CA HIS A 281 3.90 6.20 -13.83
C HIS A 281 2.64 5.56 -13.22
N ASP A 282 1.54 6.31 -13.18
CA ASP A 282 0.26 5.86 -12.62
C ASP A 282 -0.86 5.82 -13.68
N ILE A 283 -0.47 5.57 -14.93
CA ILE A 283 -1.39 5.48 -16.09
C ILE A 283 -2.41 4.33 -15.94
N TRP A 284 -2.15 3.36 -15.06
CA TRP A 284 -3.10 2.30 -14.69
C TRP A 284 -4.48 2.83 -14.23
N ILE A 285 -4.55 4.11 -13.84
CA ILE A 285 -5.81 4.83 -13.56
C ILE A 285 -6.77 4.79 -14.75
N LEU A 286 -6.27 4.80 -15.99
CA LEU A 286 -7.11 4.70 -17.20
C LEU A 286 -7.49 3.24 -17.51
N GLY A 287 -6.59 2.30 -17.21
CA GLY A 287 -6.77 0.87 -17.49
C GLY A 287 -5.52 0.08 -17.07
N GLU A 288 -5.70 -1.12 -16.50
CA GLU A 288 -4.59 -1.95 -16.02
C GLU A 288 -3.71 -2.46 -17.16
N GLU A 289 -4.28 -2.61 -18.36
CA GLU A 289 -3.58 -3.01 -19.57
C GLU A 289 -2.47 -2.03 -19.97
N TYR A 290 -2.51 -0.79 -19.48
CA TYR A 290 -1.51 0.25 -19.78
C TYR A 290 -0.25 0.17 -18.93
N LEU A 291 -0.14 -0.82 -18.05
CA LEU A 291 1.13 -1.19 -17.40
C LEU A 291 2.11 -1.83 -18.38
N TYR A 292 1.61 -2.41 -19.47
CA TYR A 292 2.43 -3.05 -20.49
C TYR A 292 2.74 -2.05 -21.61
N PHE A 293 3.89 -1.38 -21.49
CA PHE A 293 4.40 -0.44 -22.49
C PHE A 293 5.88 -0.67 -22.77
N ASP A 294 6.30 -0.33 -23.98
CA ASP A 294 7.72 -0.34 -24.36
C ASP A 294 8.34 1.06 -24.26
N TYR A 295 7.54 2.09 -24.52
CA TYR A 295 7.98 3.48 -24.43
C TYR A 295 6.83 4.44 -24.08
N ILE A 296 7.07 5.36 -23.15
CA ILE A 296 6.17 6.48 -22.85
C ILE A 296 6.89 7.78 -23.20
N SER A 297 6.19 8.72 -23.81
CA SER A 297 6.62 10.09 -24.09
C SER A 297 5.63 11.07 -23.49
N SER A 298 6.08 12.12 -22.82
CA SER A 298 5.20 13.15 -22.26
C SER A 298 5.66 14.58 -22.50
N ASP A 299 4.74 15.44 -22.97
CA ASP A 299 5.00 16.82 -23.42
C ASP A 299 6.30 16.93 -24.26
N LEU A 300 6.49 15.96 -25.16
CA LEU A 300 7.59 15.98 -26.12
C LEU A 300 7.06 16.24 -27.53
N PRO A 301 7.77 17.06 -28.33
CA PRO A 301 7.48 17.17 -29.76
C PRO A 301 7.45 15.80 -30.40
N LEU A 302 6.47 15.54 -31.26
CA LEU A 302 6.34 14.27 -31.98
C LEU A 302 7.67 13.83 -32.63
N SER A 303 8.45 14.79 -33.13
CA SER A 303 9.78 14.52 -33.71
C SER A 303 10.84 13.86 -32.82
N LYS A 304 10.70 14.00 -31.50
CA LYS A 304 11.63 13.44 -30.52
C LYS A 304 11.18 12.07 -30.02
N ILE A 305 9.97 11.63 -30.39
CA ILE A 305 9.43 10.34 -30.00
C ILE A 305 10.25 9.23 -30.65
N LYS A 306 10.66 8.27 -29.81
CA LYS A 306 11.40 7.09 -30.24
C LYS A 306 10.49 5.88 -30.38
N TRP A 307 10.79 5.03 -31.35
CA TRP A 307 10.21 3.71 -31.49
C TRP A 307 11.15 2.67 -30.87
N LYS A 308 10.59 1.76 -30.06
CA LYS A 308 11.35 0.78 -29.25
C LYS A 308 12.46 1.41 -28.38
N GLY A 309 12.27 2.66 -27.98
CA GLY A 309 13.21 3.43 -27.17
C GLY A 309 14.56 3.77 -27.83
N ARG A 310 14.79 3.43 -29.11
CA ARG A 310 16.13 3.58 -29.75
C ARG A 310 16.16 4.56 -30.93
N ASP A 311 15.24 4.43 -31.89
CA ASP A 311 15.25 5.22 -33.11
C ASP A 311 14.14 6.26 -33.13
N ASN A 312 14.40 7.48 -33.62
CA ASN A 312 13.35 8.48 -33.78
C ASN A 312 12.32 8.00 -34.80
N LEU A 313 11.04 8.06 -34.43
CA LEU A 313 9.92 7.71 -35.32
C LEU A 313 9.88 8.65 -36.55
N PHE A 314 10.30 9.90 -36.37
CA PHE A 314 10.36 10.93 -37.39
C PHE A 314 11.81 11.16 -37.87
N ASN A 315 12.42 10.14 -38.48
CA ASN A 315 13.75 10.27 -39.08
C ASN A 315 13.71 10.95 -40.46
N SER A 316 14.74 11.73 -40.78
CA SER A 316 14.88 12.55 -42.00
C SER A 316 15.18 11.75 -43.27
N ASN A 317 15.48 10.46 -43.19
CA ASN A 317 15.68 9.56 -44.34
C ASN A 317 14.35 9.00 -44.86
N LEU A 318 13.40 9.90 -45.11
CA LEU A 318 12.30 9.61 -46.02
C LEU A 318 12.83 9.79 -47.44
N ASP A 319 12.71 8.76 -48.27
CA ASP A 319 13.05 8.81 -49.70
C ASP A 319 12.43 10.03 -50.37
N ASN A 320 13.15 10.60 -51.34
CA ASN A 320 12.82 11.89 -51.96
C ASN A 320 11.41 11.93 -52.58
N ASP A 321 10.83 10.80 -52.96
CA ASP A 321 9.47 10.70 -53.49
C ASP A 321 8.38 10.71 -52.38
N SER A 322 8.73 10.25 -51.17
CA SER A 322 7.85 10.29 -49.99
C SER A 322 7.86 11.67 -49.31
N ARG A 323 8.90 12.48 -49.55
CA ARG A 323 9.09 13.81 -48.94
C ARG A 323 8.06 14.83 -49.39
N LEU A 324 7.58 14.80 -50.63
CA LEU A 324 6.64 15.83 -51.11
C LEU A 324 5.19 15.57 -50.66
N ILE A 325 4.87 14.33 -50.31
CA ILE A 325 3.52 13.81 -50.14
C ILE A 325 2.99 14.08 -48.72
N LEU A 326 3.88 14.09 -47.72
CA LEU A 326 3.51 14.24 -46.30
C LEU A 326 3.95 15.60 -45.70
N LYS A 327 4.91 16.31 -46.32
CA LYS A 327 5.61 17.46 -45.70
C LYS A 327 4.71 18.62 -45.28
N ASN A 328 3.77 19.07 -46.11
CA ASN A 328 3.14 20.38 -45.89
C ASN A 328 2.19 20.45 -44.67
N ARG A 329 1.67 19.31 -44.17
CA ARG A 329 0.86 19.24 -42.94
C ARG A 329 1.60 18.57 -41.79
N ALA A 330 2.51 17.64 -42.09
CA ALA A 330 3.35 16.99 -41.11
C ALA A 330 4.40 17.92 -40.47
N GLU A 331 5.03 18.80 -41.25
CA GLU A 331 6.07 19.70 -40.74
C GLU A 331 5.49 20.74 -39.77
N ALA A 332 4.24 21.19 -39.99
CA ALA A 332 3.50 22.01 -39.03
C ALA A 332 3.16 21.23 -37.74
N ASN A 333 2.83 19.95 -37.87
CA ASN A 333 2.45 19.10 -36.74
C ASN A 333 3.63 18.49 -35.97
N LYS A 334 4.85 18.54 -36.51
CA LYS A 334 6.09 18.02 -35.90
C LYS A 334 6.37 18.60 -34.52
N TYR A 335 5.91 19.83 -34.29
CA TYR A 335 6.05 20.58 -33.04
C TYR A 335 4.91 20.34 -32.05
N LYS A 336 3.80 19.72 -32.49
CA LYS A 336 2.71 19.36 -31.58
C LYS A 336 3.22 18.34 -30.57
N ARG A 337 2.62 18.39 -29.38
CA ARG A 337 3.05 17.65 -28.20
C ARG A 337 1.80 17.04 -27.59
N PRO A 338 1.53 15.75 -27.81
CA PRO A 338 0.53 15.08 -27.01
C PRO A 338 0.99 15.14 -25.55
N ASP A 339 0.04 15.23 -24.62
CA ASP A 339 0.39 15.23 -23.20
C ASP A 339 1.11 13.95 -22.84
N ILE A 340 0.52 12.79 -23.16
CA ILE A 340 1.15 11.48 -22.98
C ILE A 340 0.90 10.62 -24.23
N ALA A 341 1.96 9.97 -24.71
CA ALA A 341 1.88 8.97 -25.76
C ALA A 341 2.62 7.70 -25.34
N ILE A 342 1.93 6.56 -25.40
CA ILE A 342 2.40 5.26 -24.95
C ILE A 342 2.49 4.34 -26.16
N PHE A 343 3.63 3.68 -26.33
CA PHE A 343 3.94 2.85 -27.46
C PHE A 343 4.13 1.42 -27.01
N SER A 344 3.41 0.52 -27.68
CA SER A 344 3.58 -0.94 -27.57
C SER A 344 4.34 -1.46 -28.78
N ASP A 345 5.14 -2.50 -28.60
CA ASP A 345 5.90 -3.19 -29.65
C ASP A 345 5.01 -3.84 -30.71
N GLU A 346 3.72 -4.08 -30.38
CA GLU A 346 2.69 -4.61 -31.27
C GLU A 346 2.18 -3.59 -32.30
N GLY A 347 2.70 -2.37 -32.32
CA GLY A 347 2.29 -1.33 -33.27
C GLY A 347 1.00 -0.61 -32.87
N SER A 348 0.63 -0.69 -31.59
CA SER A 348 -0.43 0.12 -31.01
C SER A 348 0.12 1.31 -30.22
N VAL A 349 -0.62 2.42 -30.23
CA VAL A 349 -0.30 3.64 -29.50
C VAL A 349 -1.51 4.11 -28.71
N ILE A 350 -1.27 4.49 -27.46
CA ILE A 350 -2.25 5.21 -26.65
C ILE A 350 -1.85 6.69 -26.59
N ILE A 351 -2.79 7.59 -26.85
CA ILE A 351 -2.59 9.03 -26.82
C ILE A 351 -3.54 9.59 -25.78
N ILE A 352 -3.03 10.35 -24.82
CA ILE A 352 -3.82 10.97 -23.77
C ILE A 352 -3.62 12.48 -23.91
N GLU A 353 -4.74 13.20 -23.92
CA GLU A 353 -4.80 14.66 -23.87
C GLU A 353 -5.64 15.05 -22.66
N LEU A 354 -5.09 15.89 -21.80
CA LEU A 354 -5.67 16.34 -20.56
C LEU A 354 -6.09 17.80 -20.70
N LYS A 355 -7.22 18.18 -20.11
CA LYS A 355 -7.60 19.59 -19.99
C LYS A 355 -7.81 19.96 -18.54
N ALA A 356 -7.32 21.14 -18.17
CA ALA A 356 -7.49 21.67 -16.81
C ALA A 356 -8.98 21.63 -16.37
N PRO A 357 -9.27 21.38 -15.07
CA PRO A 357 -10.63 21.44 -14.54
C PRO A 357 -11.32 22.78 -14.89
N GLY A 358 -12.58 22.71 -15.31
CA GLY A 358 -13.37 23.86 -15.80
C GLY A 358 -13.03 24.36 -17.21
N VAL A 359 -12.15 23.69 -17.96
CA VAL A 359 -11.98 23.90 -19.40
C VAL A 359 -12.90 22.95 -20.16
N SER A 360 -13.66 23.48 -21.12
CA SER A 360 -14.57 22.66 -21.93
C SER A 360 -13.79 21.75 -22.88
N LEU A 361 -14.24 20.50 -23.01
CA LEU A 361 -13.69 19.51 -23.94
C LEU A 361 -14.16 19.68 -25.38
N ASP A 362 -15.20 20.50 -25.61
CA ASP A 362 -15.92 20.60 -26.88
C ASP A 362 -14.97 20.94 -28.07
N ASP A 363 -14.03 21.85 -27.87
CA ASP A 363 -13.13 22.36 -28.92
C ASP A 363 -11.90 21.46 -29.18
N HIS A 364 -11.67 20.44 -28.37
CA HIS A 364 -10.42 19.67 -28.37
C HIS A 364 -10.54 18.27 -28.98
N GLN A 365 -11.73 17.88 -29.43
CA GLN A 365 -12.03 16.53 -29.94
C GLN A 365 -11.19 16.14 -31.16
N GLN A 366 -10.80 17.11 -32.00
CA GLN A 366 -10.02 16.85 -33.21
C GLN A 366 -8.51 16.72 -32.97
N GLU A 367 -8.00 17.20 -31.83
CA GLU A 367 -6.56 17.21 -31.52
C GLU A 367 -5.98 15.80 -31.57
N LEU A 368 -6.66 14.86 -30.91
CA LEU A 368 -6.32 13.44 -30.86
C LEU A 368 -6.28 12.78 -32.23
N TYR A 369 -7.25 13.09 -33.10
CA TYR A 369 -7.26 12.58 -34.47
C TYR A 369 -6.02 13.05 -35.24
N PHE A 370 -5.63 14.32 -35.08
CA PHE A 370 -4.43 14.84 -35.74
C PHE A 370 -3.14 14.23 -35.20
N TYR A 371 -3.05 13.95 -33.90
CA TYR A 371 -1.91 13.22 -33.32
C TYR A 371 -1.80 11.81 -33.90
N ALA A 372 -2.90 11.06 -33.89
CA ALA A 372 -2.95 9.70 -34.42
C ALA A 372 -2.61 9.67 -35.91
N LEU A 373 -3.17 10.58 -36.71
CA LEU A 373 -2.87 10.69 -38.13
C LEU A 373 -1.39 11.01 -38.37
N ALA A 374 -0.83 11.99 -37.65
CA ALA A 374 0.57 12.35 -37.79
C ALA A 374 1.51 11.18 -37.45
N LEU A 375 1.25 10.47 -36.35
CA LEU A 375 2.02 9.29 -35.96
C LEU A 375 1.89 8.15 -36.98
N ALA A 376 0.68 7.86 -37.44
CA ALA A 376 0.43 6.84 -38.46
C ALA A 376 1.21 7.11 -39.75
N SER A 377 1.13 8.34 -40.27
CA SER A 377 1.81 8.75 -41.50
C SER A 377 3.33 8.66 -41.43
N HIS A 378 3.95 8.90 -40.27
CA HIS A 378 5.42 8.88 -40.14
C HIS A 378 5.98 7.55 -39.68
N SER A 379 5.11 6.67 -39.17
CA SER A 379 5.52 5.34 -38.73
C SER A 379 5.91 4.39 -39.87
N GLN A 380 5.66 4.75 -41.13
CA GLN A 380 5.85 3.87 -42.29
C GLN A 380 5.09 2.53 -42.14
N GLY A 381 3.88 2.59 -41.57
CA GLY A 381 3.04 1.41 -41.34
C GLY A 381 3.42 0.58 -40.12
N LYS A 382 4.38 1.02 -39.30
CA LYS A 382 4.74 0.36 -38.03
C LYS A 382 3.66 0.56 -36.96
N LEU A 383 2.97 1.70 -36.97
CA LEU A 383 1.89 2.03 -36.05
C LEU A 383 0.56 1.96 -36.80
N LYS A 384 -0.36 1.12 -36.34
CA LYS A 384 -1.63 0.86 -37.03
C LYS A 384 -2.87 0.98 -36.14
N LYS A 385 -2.72 0.84 -34.83
CA LYS A 385 -3.84 0.91 -33.87
C LYS A 385 -3.61 2.07 -32.94
N PHE A 386 -4.59 2.96 -32.83
CA PHE A 386 -4.52 4.15 -31.99
C PHE A 386 -5.70 4.15 -31.03
N TYR A 387 -5.42 4.30 -29.75
CA TYR A 387 -6.41 4.51 -28.69
C TYR A 387 -6.19 5.90 -28.14
N ALA A 388 -7.21 6.75 -28.13
CA ALA A 388 -7.04 8.16 -27.80
C ALA A 388 -8.03 8.61 -26.73
N TYR A 389 -7.54 9.24 -25.68
CA TYR A 389 -8.32 9.65 -24.52
C TYR A 389 -8.26 11.17 -24.39
N LEU A 390 -9.40 11.83 -24.50
CA LEU A 390 -9.56 13.23 -24.13
C LEU A 390 -10.20 13.26 -22.74
N ILE A 391 -9.49 13.78 -21.76
CA ILE A 391 -9.92 13.72 -20.36
C ILE A 391 -10.01 15.13 -19.79
N GLY A 392 -11.14 15.46 -19.18
CA GLY A 392 -11.39 16.75 -18.57
C GLY A 392 -12.57 16.72 -17.62
N ASP A 393 -13.14 17.88 -17.34
CA ASP A 393 -14.17 18.05 -16.30
C ASP A 393 -15.52 18.52 -16.88
N THR A 394 -15.49 19.25 -17.99
CA THR A 394 -16.68 19.88 -18.56
C THR A 394 -16.84 19.52 -20.02
N ILE A 395 -18.00 18.99 -20.39
CA ILE A 395 -18.40 18.73 -21.77
C ILE A 395 -19.86 19.13 -21.94
N ASN A 396 -20.20 19.78 -23.04
CA ASN A 396 -21.60 19.99 -23.40
C ASN A 396 -22.07 18.83 -24.29
N PRO A 397 -22.96 17.93 -23.82
CA PRO A 397 -23.45 16.80 -24.62
C PRO A 397 -24.08 17.23 -25.95
N ASP A 398 -24.73 18.40 -26.00
CA ASP A 398 -25.37 18.90 -27.22
C ASP A 398 -24.34 19.37 -28.26
N SER A 399 -23.10 19.63 -27.85
CA SER A 399 -21.99 19.96 -28.77
C SER A 399 -21.37 18.72 -29.42
N ILE A 400 -21.68 17.53 -28.91
CA ILE A 400 -21.16 16.27 -29.39
C ILE A 400 -22.01 15.80 -30.58
N ASP A 401 -21.37 15.63 -31.72
CA ASP A 401 -22.02 15.06 -32.90
C ASP A 401 -22.38 13.58 -32.65
N GLY A 402 -23.63 13.32 -32.32
CA GLY A 402 -24.18 11.98 -32.08
C GLY A 402 -24.18 11.06 -33.32
N SER A 403 -23.87 11.58 -34.51
CA SER A 403 -23.62 10.73 -35.70
C SER A 403 -22.19 10.17 -35.75
N VAL A 404 -21.27 10.79 -35.00
CA VAL A 404 -19.84 10.45 -34.97
C VAL A 404 -19.46 9.80 -33.65
N PHE A 405 -20.01 10.26 -32.53
CA PHE A 405 -19.75 9.77 -31.19
C PHE A 405 -20.96 9.05 -30.62
N THR A 406 -20.70 7.96 -29.91
CA THR A 406 -21.69 7.17 -29.19
C THR A 406 -21.50 7.38 -27.69
N PRO A 407 -22.54 7.70 -26.91
CA PRO A 407 -22.43 7.79 -25.45
C PRO A 407 -22.14 6.41 -24.86
N PHE A 408 -21.39 6.36 -23.75
CA PHE A 408 -21.24 5.11 -23.01
C PHE A 408 -22.56 4.66 -22.38
N PRO A 409 -22.79 3.35 -22.21
CA PRO A 409 -23.95 2.85 -21.46
C PRO A 409 -23.93 3.27 -19.98
N THR A 410 -22.75 3.58 -19.44
CA THR A 410 -22.54 4.01 -18.06
C THR A 410 -21.51 5.12 -18.00
N GLY A 411 -21.77 6.15 -17.18
CA GLY A 411 -20.95 7.37 -17.12
C GLY A 411 -21.43 8.42 -18.12
N ASN A 412 -20.70 9.54 -18.19
CA ASN A 412 -21.07 10.71 -19.01
C ASN A 412 -20.14 10.90 -20.22
N GLY A 413 -19.24 9.95 -20.46
CA GLY A 413 -18.32 9.96 -21.58
C GLY A 413 -18.92 9.48 -22.90
N PHE A 414 -18.13 9.65 -23.96
CA PHE A 414 -18.46 9.26 -25.33
C PHE A 414 -17.30 8.51 -25.97
N PHE A 415 -17.59 7.70 -26.98
CA PHE A 415 -16.56 7.01 -27.77
C PHE A 415 -16.87 7.01 -29.26
N ARG A 416 -15.84 6.79 -30.07
CA ARG A 416 -15.97 6.56 -31.50
C ARG A 416 -14.84 5.68 -32.04
N SER A 417 -15.09 5.08 -33.19
CA SER A 417 -14.08 4.41 -34.00
C SER A 417 -14.01 5.05 -35.38
N ALA A 418 -12.80 5.31 -35.88
CA ALA A 418 -12.56 5.89 -37.18
C ALA A 418 -11.37 5.21 -37.89
N ALA A 419 -11.43 5.14 -39.21
CA ALA A 419 -10.26 4.77 -40.01
C ALA A 419 -9.36 5.99 -40.19
N LEU A 420 -8.06 5.82 -39.99
CA LEU A 420 -7.05 6.83 -40.31
C LEU A 420 -6.69 6.67 -41.78
N LYS A 421 -7.13 7.60 -42.62
CA LYS A 421 -6.85 7.57 -44.06
C LYS A 421 -5.92 8.69 -44.45
N ASP A 422 -5.00 8.40 -45.36
CA ASP A 422 -4.24 9.44 -46.03
C ASP A 422 -5.20 10.35 -46.82
N SER A 423 -5.16 11.65 -46.55
CA SER A 423 -6.12 12.60 -47.15
C SER A 423 -6.07 12.67 -48.67
N ARG A 424 -4.94 12.30 -49.30
CA ARG A 424 -4.73 12.43 -50.74
C ARG A 424 -4.86 11.09 -51.46
N THR A 425 -4.24 10.04 -50.94
CA THR A 425 -4.27 8.70 -51.56
C THR A 425 -5.46 7.87 -51.11
N GLN A 426 -6.15 8.29 -50.05
CA GLN A 426 -7.21 7.53 -49.37
C GLN A 426 -6.72 6.16 -48.86
N ALA A 427 -5.40 5.93 -48.83
CA ALA A 427 -4.81 4.72 -48.29
C ALA A 427 -5.10 4.62 -46.80
N ASN A 428 -5.48 3.42 -46.36
CA ASN A 428 -5.70 3.15 -44.95
C ASN A 428 -4.36 3.10 -44.21
N LEU A 429 -4.15 4.02 -43.29
CA LEU A 429 -2.96 4.12 -42.44
C LEU A 429 -3.14 3.39 -41.12
N GLY A 430 -4.38 3.17 -40.68
CA GLY A 430 -4.67 2.50 -39.41
C GLY A 430 -6.10 2.74 -38.90
N SER A 431 -6.34 2.38 -37.66
CA SER A 431 -7.61 2.60 -36.97
C SER A 431 -7.40 3.44 -35.71
N LEU A 432 -8.32 4.36 -35.46
CA LEU A 432 -8.41 5.16 -34.25
C LEU A 432 -9.67 4.75 -33.48
N TYR A 433 -9.50 4.38 -32.24
CA TYR A 433 -10.54 4.37 -31.22
C TYR A 433 -10.32 5.57 -30.31
N GLN A 434 -11.35 6.37 -30.08
CA GLN A 434 -11.26 7.60 -29.28
C GLN A 434 -12.35 7.62 -28.23
N GLU A 435 -11.99 7.96 -27.01
CA GLU A 435 -12.90 8.21 -25.89
C GLU A 435 -12.77 9.65 -25.40
N ILE A 436 -13.89 10.22 -24.99
CA ILE A 436 -13.98 11.45 -24.22
C ILE A 436 -14.46 11.05 -22.83
N LEU A 437 -13.67 11.34 -21.81
CA LEU A 437 -13.90 10.90 -20.43
C LEU A 437 -13.91 12.10 -19.48
N LEU A 438 -14.77 12.03 -18.48
CA LEU A 438 -14.74 12.97 -17.36
C LEU A 438 -13.83 12.44 -16.25
N TYR A 439 -13.16 13.35 -15.53
CA TYR A 439 -12.29 12.97 -14.41
C TYR A 439 -13.02 12.14 -13.36
N ASP A 440 -14.25 12.51 -13.00
CA ASP A 440 -15.06 11.74 -12.05
C ASP A 440 -15.30 10.30 -12.53
N ASP A 441 -15.65 10.11 -13.81
CA ASP A 441 -15.85 8.77 -14.37
C ASP A 441 -14.56 7.92 -14.32
N VAL A 442 -13.40 8.55 -14.57
CA VAL A 442 -12.09 7.89 -14.52
C VAL A 442 -11.73 7.50 -13.08
N ILE A 443 -11.87 8.43 -12.15
CA ILE A 443 -11.58 8.25 -10.73
C ILE A 443 -12.49 7.16 -10.15
N ASP A 444 -13.79 7.21 -10.41
CA ASP A 444 -14.76 6.24 -9.88
C ASP A 444 -14.52 4.83 -10.44
N LYS A 445 -14.14 4.71 -11.72
CA LYS A 445 -13.75 3.42 -12.30
C LYS A 445 -12.48 2.87 -11.64
N ALA A 446 -11.46 3.71 -11.45
CA ALA A 446 -10.22 3.30 -10.78
C ALA A 446 -10.46 2.90 -9.32
N GLU A 447 -11.31 3.64 -8.62
CA GLU A 447 -11.68 3.37 -7.24
C GLU A 447 -12.42 2.03 -7.11
N LYS A 448 -13.38 1.75 -8.00
CA LYS A 448 -14.09 0.46 -8.05
C LYS A 448 -13.13 -0.72 -8.25
N ARG A 449 -12.11 -0.57 -9.11
CA ARG A 449 -11.09 -1.62 -9.33
C ARG A 449 -10.30 -1.90 -8.05
N ILE A 450 -9.89 -0.85 -7.32
CA ILE A 450 -9.07 -0.99 -6.11
C ILE A 450 -9.88 -1.40 -4.89
N LYS A 451 -11.15 -1.02 -4.81
CA LYS A 451 -12.06 -1.39 -3.71
C LYS A 451 -12.09 -2.90 -3.46
N ILE A 452 -12.14 -3.71 -4.52
CA ILE A 452 -12.14 -5.18 -4.41
C ILE A 452 -10.88 -5.68 -3.69
N TYR A 453 -9.72 -5.07 -3.95
CA TYR A 453 -8.47 -5.43 -3.30
C TYR A 453 -8.41 -4.89 -1.86
N ARG A 454 -8.90 -3.68 -1.61
CA ARG A 454 -9.03 -3.12 -0.25
C ARG A 454 -9.89 -3.99 0.66
N ASP A 455 -11.06 -4.39 0.18
CA ASP A 455 -12.01 -5.23 0.92
C ASP A 455 -11.39 -6.58 1.29
N LYS A 456 -10.66 -7.21 0.34
CA LYS A 456 -9.96 -8.47 0.58
C LYS A 456 -8.81 -8.36 1.58
N LEU A 457 -8.16 -7.19 1.66
CA LEU A 457 -7.02 -6.93 2.56
C LEU A 457 -7.45 -6.32 3.91
N GLY A 458 -8.72 -6.00 4.09
CA GLY A 458 -9.24 -5.35 5.30
C GLY A 458 -8.71 -3.93 5.50
N LEU A 459 -8.52 -3.17 4.42
CA LEU A 459 -8.06 -1.77 4.46
C LEU A 459 -9.27 -0.82 4.36
N SER A 460 -9.35 0.18 5.25
CA SER A 460 -10.30 1.30 5.15
C SER A 460 -9.57 2.60 4.82
N THR A 461 -10.14 3.44 3.96
CA THR A 461 -9.55 4.73 3.59
C THR A 461 -10.51 5.89 3.92
N SER A 462 -10.00 7.11 3.89
CA SER A 462 -10.75 8.35 4.13
C SER A 462 -11.99 8.51 3.26
N ILE A 463 -12.03 7.87 2.08
CA ILE A 463 -13.11 7.96 1.09
C ILE A 463 -14.43 7.33 1.57
N ASP A 464 -14.37 6.35 2.49
CA ASP A 464 -15.57 5.69 3.02
C ASP A 464 -16.49 6.65 3.82
N LYS A 465 -16.05 7.90 4.05
CA LYS A 465 -16.82 8.97 4.72
C LYS A 465 -17.62 9.87 3.78
N GLY A 466 -17.61 9.62 2.46
CA GLY A 466 -18.35 10.44 1.48
C GLY A 466 -19.82 10.05 1.25
N VAL A 467 -20.32 8.98 1.88
CA VAL A 467 -21.73 8.57 1.76
C VAL A 467 -22.40 8.66 3.13
N VAL A 468 -22.88 9.85 3.47
CA VAL A 468 -24.01 10.06 4.38
C VAL A 468 -25.04 10.91 3.66
#